data_AF-A0AAX0WV16-F1
#
_entry.id   AF-A0AAX0WV16-F1
#
_cell.length_a   1.000
_cell.length_b   1.000
_cell.length_c   1.000
_cell.angle_alpha   90.00
_cell.angle_beta   90.00
_cell.angle_gamma   90.00
#
_symmetry.space_group_name_H-M   'P 1'
#
loop_
_entity.id
_entity.type
_entity.pdbx_description
1 polymer ?
#
loop_
_entity_poly.entity_id
_entity_poly.type
_entity_poly.pdbx_seq_one_letter_code
_entity_poly.pdbx_strand_id
1 'polypeptide(L)' 'MLTERIRTTLAKIGLAYPHQDTSASLEQGGLDSLMLALLIIELEREFKIKIPVMPLIKEHYESINSIEKHLIELGAQ' A
#
# COMPACT_ATOMS: atom_id res chain seq x y z
N MET A 1 8.48 -6.52 -10.18
CA MET A 1 8.03 -5.11 -10.29
C MET A 1 7.37 -4.73 -8.97
N LEU A 2 7.70 -3.56 -8.40
CA LEU A 2 7.18 -3.11 -7.10
C LEU A 2 5.65 -3.23 -7.03
N THR A 3 4.96 -2.83 -8.09
CA THR A 3 3.50 -2.99 -8.27
C THR A 3 2.98 -4.38 -7.91
N GLU A 4 3.59 -5.46 -8.40
CA GLU A 4 3.13 -6.83 -8.15
C GLU A 4 3.33 -7.27 -6.70
N ARG A 5 4.40 -6.78 -6.07
CA ARG A 5 4.63 -7.00 -4.63
C ARG A 5 3.58 -6.26 -3.82
N ILE A 6 3.28 -5.00 -4.14
CA ILE A 6 2.21 -4.22 -3.50
C ILE A 6 0.86 -4.93 -3.64
N ARG A 7 0.53 -5.44 -4.84
CA ARG A 7 -0.70 -6.23 -5.07
C ARG A 7 -0.75 -7.48 -4.19
N THR A 8 0.37 -8.17 -4.06
CA THR A 8 0.49 -9.34 -3.17
C THR A 8 0.26 -8.95 -1.72
N THR A 9 0.78 -7.79 -1.27
CA THR A 9 0.56 -7.26 0.07
C THR A 9 -0.91 -6.93 0.33
N LEU A 10 -1.59 -6.30 -0.63
CA LEU A 10 -3.03 -6.02 -0.57
C LEU A 10 -3.85 -7.32 -0.46
N ALA A 11 -3.51 -8.35 -1.25
CA ALA A 11 -4.17 -9.64 -1.17
C ALA A 11 -3.98 -10.33 0.19
N LYS A 12 -2.79 -10.21 0.81
CA LYS A 12 -2.51 -10.78 2.15
C LYS A 12 -3.41 -10.21 3.24
N ILE A 13 -3.81 -8.95 3.13
CA ILE A 13 -4.69 -8.29 4.11
C ILE A 13 -6.18 -8.45 3.77
N GLY A 14 -6.52 -9.29 2.79
CA GLY A 14 -7.91 -9.54 2.39
C GLY A 14 -8.50 -8.51 1.41
N LEU A 15 -7.71 -7.53 0.98
CA LEU A 15 -8.05 -6.63 -0.12
C LEU A 15 -7.72 -7.33 -1.44
N ALA A 16 -8.66 -8.17 -1.90
CA ALA A 16 -8.62 -8.70 -3.25
C ALA A 16 -8.87 -7.55 -4.22
N TYR A 17 -7.81 -6.83 -4.62
CA TYR A 17 -7.89 -5.68 -5.51
C TYR A 17 -7.92 -6.17 -6.97
N PRO A 18 -9.11 -6.22 -7.61
CA PRO A 18 -9.28 -6.89 -8.90
C PRO A 18 -8.89 -5.99 -10.07
N HIS A 19 -8.59 -4.71 -9.82
CA HIS A 19 -8.34 -3.73 -10.86
C HIS A 19 -6.88 -3.80 -11.33
N GLN A 20 -6.70 -4.06 -12.64
CA GLN A 20 -5.43 -3.80 -13.31
C GLN A 20 -5.05 -2.31 -13.26
N ASP A 21 -6.03 -1.43 -13.07
CA ASP A 21 -5.82 0.00 -12.88
C ASP A 21 -5.17 0.32 -11.54
N THR A 22 -3.90 0.74 -11.59
CA THR A 22 -3.09 1.11 -10.43
C THR A 22 -3.42 2.51 -9.88
N SER A 23 -4.25 3.28 -10.58
CA SER A 23 -4.69 4.63 -10.18
C SER A 23 -6.05 4.64 -9.48
N ALA A 24 -6.78 3.53 -9.51
CA ALA A 24 -8.07 3.44 -8.84
C ALA A 24 -7.95 3.49 -7.30
N SER A 25 -9.02 3.96 -6.67
CA SER A 25 -9.08 4.23 -5.23
C SER A 25 -9.12 2.93 -4.41
N LEU A 26 -8.17 2.77 -3.49
CA LEU A 26 -8.14 1.64 -2.55
C LEU A 26 -9.24 1.72 -1.49
N GLU A 27 -9.68 2.93 -1.12
CA GLU A 27 -10.80 3.11 -0.17
C GLU A 27 -12.11 2.53 -0.75
N GLN A 28 -12.36 2.69 -2.05
CA GLN A 28 -13.51 2.06 -2.73
C GLN A 28 -13.42 0.54 -2.73
N GLY A 29 -12.20 -0.01 -2.66
CA GLY A 29 -11.94 -1.44 -2.50
C GLY A 29 -12.12 -1.95 -1.06
N GLY A 30 -12.39 -1.07 -0.10
CA GLY A 30 -12.59 -1.41 1.31
C GLY A 30 -11.40 -1.11 2.22
N LEU A 31 -10.36 -0.39 1.76
CA LEU A 31 -9.24 0.01 2.61
C LEU A 31 -9.68 1.03 3.67
N ASP A 32 -10.09 0.54 4.83
CA ASP A 32 -10.39 1.36 6.01
C ASP A 32 -9.13 1.63 6.87
N SER A 33 -9.30 2.34 8.00
CA SER A 33 -8.19 2.70 8.89
C SER A 33 -7.49 1.49 9.54
N LEU A 34 -8.22 0.40 9.80
CA LEU A 34 -7.64 -0.83 10.36
C LEU A 34 -6.86 -1.58 9.28
N MET A 35 -7.45 -1.69 8.08
CA MET A 35 -6.80 -2.32 6.93
C MET A 35 -5.55 -1.55 6.52
N LEU A 36 -5.56 -0.22 6.60
CA LEU A 36 -4.39 0.61 6.35
C LEU A 36 -3.26 0.31 7.35
N ALA A 37 -3.57 0.17 8.64
CA ALA A 37 -2.57 -0.23 9.63
C ALA A 37 -1.97 -1.62 9.30
N LEU A 38 -2.80 -2.59 8.90
CA LEU A 38 -2.34 -3.91 8.46
C LEU A 38 -1.48 -3.84 7.19
N LEU A 39 -1.89 -3.02 6.22
CA LEU A 39 -1.16 -2.79 4.98
C LEU A 39 0.24 -2.26 5.25
N ILE A 40 0.36 -1.25 6.12
CA ILE A 40 1.65 -0.66 6.49
C ILE A 40 2.57 -1.73 7.10
N ILE A 41 2.07 -2.56 8.01
CA ILE A 41 2.85 -3.64 8.63
C ILE A 41 3.36 -4.63 7.57
N GLU A 42 2.50 -5.05 6.65
CA GLU A 42 2.88 -6.00 5.60
C GLU A 42 3.81 -5.37 4.55
N LEU A 43 3.68 -4.07 4.26
CA LEU A 43 4.62 -3.32 3.39
C LEU A 43 6.00 -3.18 4.04
N GLU A 44 6.07 -2.81 5.32
CA GLU A 44 7.34 -2.78 6.06
C GLU A 44 8.04 -4.15 6.02
N ARG A 45 7.28 -5.22 6.22
CA ARG A 45 7.80 -6.60 6.18
C ARG A 45 8.29 -6.97 4.78
N GLU A 46 7.49 -6.71 3.76
CA GLU A 46 7.77 -7.08 2.36
C GLU A 46 8.97 -6.33 1.80
N PHE A 47 9.07 -5.03 2.08
CA PHE A 47 10.11 -4.16 1.52
C PHE A 47 11.29 -3.93 2.47
N LYS A 48 11.22 -4.44 3.72
CA LYS A 48 12.26 -4.27 4.76
C LYS A 48 12.61 -2.80 5.04
N ILE A 49 11.61 -1.93 4.96
CA ILE A 49 11.72 -0.50 5.25
C ILE A 49 10.91 -0.13 6.51
N LYS A 50 11.07 1.12 6.96
CA LYS A 50 10.22 1.72 7.99
C LYS A 50 9.34 2.81 7.39
N ILE A 51 8.05 2.70 7.65
CA ILE A 51 7.03 3.65 7.19
C ILE A 51 6.63 4.50 8.40
N PRO A 52 6.92 5.81 8.38
CA PRO A 52 6.53 6.68 9.49
C PRO A 52 5.00 6.80 9.56
N VAL A 53 4.42 6.30 10.64
CA VAL A 53 2.96 6.38 10.91
C VAL A 53 2.53 7.71 11.52
N MET A 54 3.46 8.61 11.84
CA MET A 54 3.17 9.95 12.33
C MET A 54 4.02 11.00 11.60
N PRO A 55 3.40 11.91 10.82
CA PRO A 55 1.98 11.95 10.47
C PRO A 55 1.60 10.86 9.46
N LEU A 56 0.46 10.20 9.65
CA LEU A 56 -0.13 9.32 8.63
C LEU A 56 -0.79 10.18 7.55
N ILE A 57 -0.18 10.22 6.38
CA ILE A 57 -0.66 10.98 5.21
C ILE A 57 -1.47 10.03 4.34
N LYS A 58 -2.80 10.24 4.25
CA LYS A 58 -3.72 9.33 3.55
C LYS A 58 -3.43 9.28 2.04
N GLU A 59 -2.97 10.38 1.48
CA GLU A 59 -2.66 10.59 0.07
C GLU A 59 -1.60 9.59 -0.43
N HIS A 60 -0.72 9.10 0.45
CA HIS A 60 0.23 8.05 0.10
C HIS A 60 -0.43 6.68 -0.15
N TYR A 61 -1.65 6.47 0.32
CA TYR A 61 -2.36 5.19 0.29
C TYR A 61 -3.67 5.22 -0.50
N GLU A 62 -3.86 6.24 -1.35
CA GLU A 62 -5.07 6.36 -2.17
C GLU A 62 -5.14 5.31 -3.29
N SER A 63 -3.99 4.95 -3.89
CA SER A 63 -3.90 4.05 -5.04
C SER A 63 -2.61 3.22 -4.98
N ILE A 64 -2.48 2.20 -5.84
CA ILE A 64 -1.24 1.44 -5.94
C ILE A 64 -0.08 2.35 -6.39
N ASN A 65 -0.34 3.29 -7.31
CA ASN A 65 0.68 4.23 -7.78
C ASN A 65 1.19 5.16 -6.66
N SER A 66 0.30 5.66 -5.80
CA SER A 66 0.70 6.52 -4.69
C SER A 66 1.54 5.75 -3.67
N ILE A 67 1.16 4.48 -3.39
CA ILE A 67 1.93 3.59 -2.52
C ILE A 67 3.31 3.33 -3.12
N GLU A 68 3.37 2.96 -4.40
CA GLU A 68 4.63 2.68 -5.07
C GLU A 68 5.58 3.88 -5.02
N LYS A 69 5.06 5.08 -5.34
CA LYS A 69 5.84 6.32 -5.24
C LYS A 69 6.36 6.55 -3.82
N HIS A 70 5.50 6.40 -2.82
CA HIS A 70 5.89 6.59 -1.42
C HIS A 70 6.95 5.56 -0.97
N LEU A 71 6.81 4.30 -1.34
CA LEU A 71 7.79 3.25 -1.04
C LEU A 71 9.14 3.54 -1.68
N ILE A 72 9.16 4.03 -2.93
CA ILE A 72 10.40 4.44 -3.62
C ILE A 72 11.06 5.61 -2.89
N GLU A 73 10.30 6.61 -2.45
CA GLU A 73 10.81 7.74 -1.65
C GLU A 73 11.43 7.27 -0.32
N LEU A 74 10.92 6.18 0.25
CA LEU A 74 11.46 5.52 1.44
C LEU A 74 12.61 4.53 1.16
N GLY A 75 13.01 4.36 -0.11
CA GLY A 75 14.15 3.53 -0.51
C GLY A 75 13.81 2.07 -0.84
N ALA A 76 12.54 1.74 -1.08
CA ALA A 76 12.15 0.41 -1.55
C ALA A 76 12.65 0.13 -2.99
N GLN A 77 13.09 -1.11 -3.23
CA GLN A 77 13.50 -1.64 -4.53
C GLN A 77 12.81 -2.98 -4.81
#